data_AF-A0A210Q695-F1
#
_entry.id   AF-A0A210Q695-F1
#
_cell.length_a   1.000
_cell.length_b   1.000
_cell.length_c   1.000
_cell.angle_alpha   90.00
_cell.angle_beta   90.00
_cell.angle_gamma   90.00
#
_symmetry.space_group_name_H-M   'P 1'
#
loop_
_entity.id
_entity.type
_entity.pdbx_description
1 polymer ?
#
loop_
_entity_poly.entity_id
_entity_poly.type
_entity_poly.pdbx_seq_one_letter_code
_entity_poly.pdbx_strand_id
1 'polypeptide(L)'
;MSFRSCTSNTPDTEESNPLNTCTIEVEPDCQAHEQAYYTYLENDDDPDEADNEQLLDKRRPNQKCVCFLSKLLAPDKKYKDFAKEMGLPQYKTKLLEEELKQRNLNPEDISYEYTSRTLQSMPAVSYNDIYDALTDLGLDDERTILREKRHKFIR
;
A
#
# COMPACT_ATOMS: atom_id res chain seq x y z
N MET A 1 5.58 -69.35 1.31
CA MET A 1 5.94 -69.32 -0.13
C MET A 1 6.74 -68.04 -0.34
N SER A 2 8.08 -68.09 -0.29
CA SER A 2 9.05 -68.38 -1.37
C SER A 2 9.11 -67.34 -2.50
N PHE A 3 10.15 -66.49 -2.39
CA PHE A 3 11.10 -65.94 -3.39
C PHE A 3 10.68 -65.72 -4.86
N ARG A 4 11.04 -64.56 -5.44
CA ARG A 4 12.34 -64.32 -6.14
C ARG A 4 12.44 -62.90 -6.73
N SER A 5 13.57 -62.24 -6.47
CA SER A 5 14.12 -61.15 -7.29
C SER A 5 14.65 -61.71 -8.60
N CYS A 6 14.60 -60.92 -9.68
CA CYS A 6 15.55 -60.99 -10.79
C CYS A 6 15.97 -59.58 -11.20
N THR A 7 17.29 -59.40 -11.23
CA THR A 7 18.08 -58.29 -11.76
C THR A 7 18.08 -58.30 -13.30
N SER A 8 18.48 -57.18 -13.93
CA SER A 8 19.71 -57.09 -14.77
C SER A 8 19.71 -55.88 -15.72
N ASN A 9 20.72 -55.00 -15.53
CA ASN A 9 21.59 -54.31 -16.50
C ASN A 9 21.47 -54.79 -17.96
N THR A 10 21.60 -54.01 -19.05
CA THR A 10 22.32 -52.76 -19.47
C THR A 10 22.00 -52.58 -21.00
N PRO A 11 22.78 -51.87 -21.86
CA PRO A 11 22.96 -50.42 -22.06
C PRO A 11 22.63 -49.98 -23.52
N ASP A 12 22.93 -48.71 -23.85
CA ASP A 12 22.93 -48.09 -25.20
C ASP A 12 21.52 -47.89 -25.83
N THR A 13 21.17 -46.78 -26.46
CA THR A 13 21.89 -46.05 -27.51
C THR A 13 21.36 -44.61 -27.59
N GLU A 14 22.25 -43.69 -27.95
CA GLU A 14 21.98 -42.30 -28.35
C GLU A 14 20.89 -42.21 -29.43
N GLU A 15 19.92 -41.32 -29.26
CA GLU A 15 19.35 -40.62 -30.41
C GLU A 15 18.92 -39.20 -30.06
N SER A 16 19.58 -38.30 -30.77
CA SER A 16 19.53 -36.85 -30.80
C SER A 16 18.14 -36.30 -31.17
N ASN A 17 17.65 -35.28 -30.44
CA ASN A 17 17.12 -34.04 -31.04
C ASN A 17 16.73 -33.00 -29.97
N PRO A 18 16.63 -31.70 -30.32
CA PRO A 18 17.16 -30.61 -29.52
C PRO A 18 16.04 -29.71 -28.96
N LEU A 19 16.47 -28.63 -28.29
CA LEU A 19 15.68 -27.49 -27.83
C LEU A 19 14.90 -27.71 -26.53
N ASN A 20 15.59 -27.46 -25.42
CA ASN A 20 15.00 -26.59 -24.40
C ASN A 20 16.11 -25.85 -23.65
N THR A 21 16.41 -24.64 -24.11
CA THR A 21 17.34 -23.70 -23.47
C THR A 21 16.67 -23.14 -22.22
N CYS A 22 16.94 -23.73 -21.06
CA CYS A 22 16.77 -23.05 -19.78
C CYS A 22 17.97 -22.13 -19.57
N THR A 23 17.81 -20.84 -19.87
CA THR A 23 18.79 -19.83 -19.43
C THR A 23 18.39 -19.35 -18.04
N ILE A 24 19.32 -19.58 -17.12
CA ILE A 24 19.28 -19.26 -15.70
C ILE A 24 19.40 -17.74 -15.50
N GLU A 25 18.69 -17.27 -14.48
CA GLU A 25 18.52 -15.90 -14.01
C GLU A 25 19.83 -15.13 -13.86
N VAL A 26 19.82 -13.88 -14.32
CA VAL A 26 20.84 -12.88 -14.01
C VAL A 26 20.18 -11.77 -13.20
N GLU A 27 20.57 -11.69 -11.92
CA GLU A 27 20.65 -10.44 -11.17
C GLU A 27 22.08 -10.34 -10.61
N PRO A 28 22.60 -9.18 -10.19
CA PRO A 28 22.10 -7.80 -10.32
C PRO A 28 23.15 -6.85 -10.95
N ASP A 29 22.74 -5.64 -11.36
CA ASP A 29 23.63 -4.47 -11.23
C ASP A 29 22.82 -3.20 -11.02
N CYS A 30 22.84 -2.71 -9.78
CA CYS A 30 22.28 -1.43 -9.37
C CYS A 30 23.27 -0.32 -9.72
N GLN A 31 23.43 0.02 -10.99
CA GLN A 31 24.09 1.28 -11.38
C GLN A 31 23.71 1.70 -12.80
N ALA A 32 23.58 3.01 -12.96
CA ALA A 32 23.37 3.76 -14.21
C ALA A 32 21.93 3.91 -14.73
N HIS A 33 21.15 4.81 -14.09
CA HIS A 33 20.46 5.86 -14.85
C HIS A 33 20.14 7.11 -13.99
N GLU A 34 21.16 7.69 -13.37
CA GLU A 34 21.13 9.11 -13.04
C GLU A 34 21.56 9.88 -14.28
N GLN A 35 20.61 10.61 -14.89
CA GLN A 35 20.77 11.82 -15.73
C GLN A 35 19.70 11.89 -16.84
N ALA A 36 18.42 12.10 -16.47
CA ALA A 36 17.42 12.65 -17.41
C ALA A 36 16.10 13.13 -16.76
N TYR A 37 16.05 13.48 -15.47
CA TYR A 37 14.75 13.82 -14.82
C TYR A 37 14.55 15.30 -14.46
N TYR A 38 15.51 16.19 -14.75
CA TYR A 38 15.38 17.63 -14.46
C TYR A 38 15.43 18.47 -15.75
N THR A 39 14.51 18.21 -16.69
CA THR A 39 14.33 19.09 -17.87
C THR A 39 12.87 19.47 -18.12
N TYR A 40 11.95 19.21 -17.18
CA TYR A 40 10.54 19.64 -17.32
C TYR A 40 10.11 20.51 -16.14
N LEU A 41 10.87 21.58 -15.89
CA LEU A 41 10.54 22.57 -14.86
C LEU A 41 10.47 24.01 -15.39
N GLU A 42 10.26 24.22 -16.69
CA GLU A 42 10.04 25.57 -17.20
C GLU A 42 8.98 25.60 -18.30
N ASN A 43 7.79 26.05 -17.89
CA ASN A 43 6.72 26.66 -18.67
C ASN A 43 5.97 25.75 -19.67
N ASP A 44 4.83 25.21 -19.24
CA ASP A 44 3.60 25.17 -20.03
C ASP A 44 2.43 24.99 -19.04
N ASP A 45 1.54 26.00 -18.93
CA ASP A 45 0.22 25.85 -18.30
C ASP A 45 -0.62 24.91 -19.19
N ASP A 46 -0.40 23.59 -19.03
CA ASP A 46 -1.17 22.55 -19.71
C ASP A 46 -2.48 22.31 -18.94
N PRO A 47 -3.66 22.67 -19.49
CA PRO A 47 -4.93 22.54 -18.79
C PRO A 47 -5.32 21.08 -18.48
N ASP A 48 -4.63 20.10 -19.06
CA ASP A 48 -4.90 18.67 -18.87
C ASP A 48 -4.29 18.08 -17.57
N GLU A 49 -3.38 18.80 -16.89
CA GLU A 49 -2.77 18.31 -15.62
C GLU A 49 -3.71 18.48 -14.42
N ALA A 50 -4.46 19.59 -14.38
CA ALA A 50 -5.44 19.88 -13.31
C ALA A 50 -6.63 18.91 -13.32
N ASP A 51 -7.06 18.46 -14.50
CA ASP A 51 -8.13 17.46 -14.65
C ASP A 51 -7.68 16.07 -14.19
N ASN A 52 -6.38 15.75 -14.36
CA ASN A 52 -5.81 14.52 -13.83
C ASN A 52 -5.75 14.54 -12.29
N GLU A 53 -5.34 15.67 -11.71
CA GLU A 53 -5.27 15.86 -10.26
C GLU A 53 -6.62 15.65 -9.56
N GLN A 54 -7.71 16.20 -10.11
CA GLN A 54 -9.05 16.05 -9.55
C GLN A 54 -9.58 14.61 -9.64
N LEU A 55 -9.15 13.84 -10.66
CA LEU A 55 -9.49 12.43 -10.77
C LEU A 55 -8.79 11.58 -9.72
N LEU A 56 -7.60 11.98 -9.26
CA LEU A 56 -6.87 11.29 -8.19
C LEU A 56 -7.62 11.38 -6.86
N ASP A 57 -8.22 12.53 -6.59
CA ASP A 57 -8.87 12.80 -5.30
C ASP A 57 -10.18 12.01 -5.12
N LYS A 58 -10.78 11.54 -6.22
CA LYS A 58 -11.95 10.63 -6.22
C LYS A 58 -11.58 9.16 -6.06
N ARG A 59 -10.29 8.80 -6.14
CA ARG A 59 -9.85 7.40 -6.01
C ARG A 59 -9.93 6.94 -4.57
N ARG A 60 -10.05 5.62 -4.41
CA ARG A 60 -9.95 4.98 -3.10
C ARG A 60 -8.51 5.04 -2.58
N PRO A 61 -8.29 5.38 -1.30
CA PRO A 61 -6.97 5.28 -0.68
C PRO A 61 -6.49 3.83 -0.69
N ASN A 62 -5.24 3.62 -1.12
CA ASN A 62 -4.64 2.29 -1.09
C ASN A 62 -3.92 2.02 0.24
N GLN A 63 -3.39 0.81 0.39
CA GLN A 63 -2.72 0.40 1.62
C GLN A 63 -1.54 1.29 2.02
N LYS A 64 -0.77 1.81 1.03
CA LYS A 64 0.35 2.73 1.29
C LYS A 64 -0.15 4.06 1.86
N CYS A 65 -1.25 4.59 1.33
CA CYS A 65 -1.92 5.77 1.87
C CYS A 65 -2.40 5.52 3.31
N VAL A 66 -3.05 4.39 3.59
CA VAL A 66 -3.49 4.05 4.96
C VAL A 66 -2.32 4.03 5.95
N CYS A 67 -1.20 3.40 5.58
CA CYS A 67 0.01 3.38 6.41
C CYS A 67 0.64 4.77 6.61
N PHE A 68 0.53 5.64 5.60
CA PHE A 68 1.07 6.99 5.68
C PHE A 68 0.18 7.89 6.56
N LEU A 69 -1.14 7.84 6.35
CA LEU A 69 -2.13 8.55 7.14
C LEU A 69 -2.06 8.14 8.61
N SER A 70 -1.91 6.84 8.90
CA SER A 70 -1.77 6.39 10.29
C SER A 70 -0.53 6.96 10.99
N LYS A 71 0.56 7.18 10.26
CA LYS A 71 1.76 7.83 10.81
C LYS A 71 1.56 9.32 11.05
N LEU A 72 0.79 10.00 10.19
CA LEU A 72 0.41 11.39 10.43
C LEU A 72 -0.51 11.56 11.64
N LEU A 73 -1.42 10.61 11.86
CA LEU A 73 -2.41 10.65 12.94
C LEU A 73 -1.93 10.04 14.27
N ALA A 74 -0.82 9.32 14.27
CA ALA A 74 -0.23 8.72 15.46
C ALA A 74 0.24 9.76 16.50
N PRO A 75 0.96 10.82 16.10
CA PRO A 75 1.20 11.98 16.95
C PRO A 75 -0.12 12.51 17.53
N ASP A 76 -0.11 12.81 18.83
CA ASP A 76 -1.27 13.33 19.57
C ASP A 76 -2.52 12.45 19.60
N LYS A 77 -2.45 11.21 19.09
CA LYS A 77 -3.54 10.23 19.07
C LYS A 77 -4.79 10.69 18.30
N LYS A 78 -4.58 11.53 17.27
CA LYS A 78 -5.62 12.08 16.38
C LYS A 78 -6.41 11.00 15.64
N TYR A 79 -5.87 9.77 15.53
CA TYR A 79 -6.53 8.62 14.88
C TYR A 79 -7.90 8.25 15.49
N LYS A 80 -8.15 8.57 16.76
CA LYS A 80 -9.45 8.31 17.40
C LYS A 80 -10.51 9.29 16.94
N ASP A 81 -10.15 10.57 16.90
CA ASP A 81 -11.03 11.65 16.46
C ASP A 81 -11.30 11.52 14.96
N PHE A 82 -10.27 11.17 14.18
CA PHE A 82 -10.43 10.79 12.77
C PHE A 82 -11.40 9.63 12.56
N ALA A 83 -11.25 8.54 13.32
CA ALA A 83 -12.18 7.41 13.21
C ALA A 83 -13.62 7.80 13.53
N LYS A 84 -13.81 8.67 14.53
CA LYS A 84 -15.13 9.18 14.90
C LYS A 84 -15.72 10.09 13.82
N GLU A 85 -14.92 11.00 13.26
CA GLU A 85 -15.34 11.94 12.22
C GLU A 85 -15.75 11.22 10.93
N MET A 86 -14.97 10.23 10.52
CA MET A 86 -15.29 9.34 9.40
C MET A 86 -16.50 8.43 9.68
N GLY A 87 -17.14 8.53 10.84
CA GLY A 87 -18.37 7.83 11.15
C GLY A 87 -18.19 6.38 11.60
N LEU A 88 -17.01 5.99 12.10
CA LEU A 88 -16.85 4.68 12.73
C LEU A 88 -17.77 4.59 13.96
N PRO A 89 -18.73 3.66 14.01
CA PRO A 89 -19.68 3.57 15.11
C PRO A 89 -18.97 3.36 16.45
N GLN A 90 -19.43 4.07 17.49
CA GLN A 90 -18.81 4.04 18.81
C GLN A 90 -18.64 2.63 19.40
N TYR A 91 -19.56 1.70 19.10
CA TYR A 91 -19.43 0.30 19.54
C TYR A 91 -18.25 -0.42 18.88
N LYS A 92 -17.93 -0.13 17.60
CA LYS A 92 -16.76 -0.67 16.91
C LYS A 92 -15.48 -0.08 17.47
N THR A 93 -15.49 1.22 17.79
CA THR A 93 -14.35 1.91 18.40
C THR A 93 -14.03 1.31 19.78
N LYS A 94 -15.05 1.06 20.60
CA LYS A 94 -14.88 0.41 21.92
C LYS A 94 -14.36 -1.02 21.80
N LEU A 95 -14.92 -1.81 20.88
CA LEU A 95 -14.44 -3.17 20.62
C LEU A 95 -12.96 -3.17 20.19
N LEU A 96 -12.59 -2.25 19.31
CA LEU A 96 -11.19 -2.05 18.89
C LEU A 96 -10.28 -1.68 20.07
N GLU A 97 -10.71 -0.79 20.97
CA GLU A 97 -9.92 -0.45 22.16
C GLU A 97 -9.65 -1.66 23.05
N GLU A 98 -10.65 -2.52 23.25
CA GLU A 98 -10.50 -3.74 24.06
C GLU A 98 -9.53 -4.72 23.42
N GLU A 99 -9.63 -4.93 22.11
CA GLU A 99 -8.70 -5.79 21.35
C GLU A 99 -7.26 -5.26 21.40
N LEU A 100 -7.05 -3.96 21.22
CA LEU A 100 -5.70 -3.37 21.18
C LEU A 100 -5.04 -3.31 22.56
N LYS A 101 -5.82 -3.13 23.63
CA LYS A 101 -5.32 -3.19 25.01
C LYS A 101 -4.64 -4.52 25.34
N GLN A 102 -5.08 -5.62 24.71
CA GLN A 102 -4.50 -6.95 24.93
C GLN A 102 -3.18 -7.17 24.17
N ARG A 103 -2.89 -6.35 23.15
CA ARG A 103 -1.82 -6.61 22.18
C ARG A 103 -0.51 -5.84 22.41
N ASN A 104 -0.41 -4.97 23.44
CA ASN A 104 0.78 -4.17 23.76
C ASN A 104 1.44 -3.54 22.51
N LEU A 105 0.63 -2.91 21.67
CA LEU A 105 1.07 -2.31 20.41
C LEU A 105 1.68 -0.92 20.65
N ASN A 106 2.60 -0.53 19.76
CA ASN A 106 3.12 0.83 19.76
C ASN A 106 2.04 1.82 19.24
N PRO A 107 2.20 3.14 19.45
CA PRO A 107 1.21 4.13 19.02
C PRO A 107 0.93 4.14 17.50
N GLU A 108 1.93 3.85 16.66
CA GLU A 108 1.78 3.81 15.21
C GLU A 108 0.92 2.62 14.75
N ASP A 109 1.12 1.44 15.35
CA ASP A 109 0.36 0.23 15.08
C ASP A 109 -1.09 0.38 15.55
N ILE A 110 -1.30 1.03 16.70
CA ILE A 110 -2.64 1.39 17.18
C ILE A 110 -3.30 2.33 16.18
N SER A 111 -2.61 3.39 15.77
CA SER A 111 -3.11 4.35 14.78
C SER A 111 -3.46 3.67 13.45
N TYR A 112 -2.65 2.71 13.02
CA TYR A 112 -2.87 1.92 11.82
C TYR A 112 -4.14 1.07 11.92
N GLU A 113 -4.34 0.36 13.03
CA GLU A 113 -5.54 -0.46 13.25
C GLU A 113 -6.82 0.41 13.23
N TYR A 114 -6.79 1.59 13.84
CA TYR A 114 -7.88 2.56 13.79
C TYR A 114 -8.16 3.05 12.38
N THR A 115 -7.13 3.54 11.69
CA THR A 115 -7.25 4.12 10.35
C THR A 115 -7.71 3.07 9.35
N SER A 116 -7.11 1.88 9.40
CA SER A 116 -7.44 0.75 8.52
C SER A 116 -8.89 0.30 8.72
N ARG A 117 -9.33 0.03 9.96
CA ARG A 117 -10.71 -0.41 10.20
C ARG A 117 -11.76 0.64 9.87
N THR A 118 -11.43 1.91 10.09
CA THR A 118 -12.29 3.04 9.69
C THR A 118 -12.52 3.01 8.18
N LEU A 119 -11.45 3.04 7.39
CA LEU A 119 -11.55 3.08 5.93
C LEU A 119 -12.09 1.76 5.33
N GLN A 120 -11.84 0.61 5.96
CA GLN A 120 -12.44 -0.66 5.56
C GLN A 120 -13.95 -0.70 5.81
N SER A 121 -14.44 0.00 6.84
CA SER A 121 -15.88 0.09 7.12
C SER A 121 -16.64 0.96 6.11
N MET A 122 -15.92 1.72 5.28
CA MET A 122 -16.45 2.64 4.28
C MET A 122 -15.98 2.23 2.87
N PRO A 123 -16.68 1.31 2.19
CA PRO A 123 -16.21 0.73 0.93
C PRO A 123 -16.10 1.72 -0.24
N ALA A 124 -16.76 2.88 -0.15
CA ALA A 124 -16.75 3.95 -1.15
C ALA A 124 -15.93 5.18 -0.75
N VAL A 125 -15.08 5.09 0.27
CA VAL A 125 -14.26 6.22 0.73
C VAL A 125 -13.24 6.64 -0.33
N SER A 126 -13.17 7.94 -0.58
CA SER A 126 -12.24 8.60 -1.50
C SER A 126 -11.20 9.42 -0.74
N TYR A 127 -10.19 9.97 -1.44
CA TYR A 127 -9.25 10.91 -0.82
C TYR A 127 -9.94 12.22 -0.40
N ASN A 128 -10.93 12.69 -1.16
CA ASN A 128 -11.72 13.87 -0.77
C ASN A 128 -12.40 13.67 0.58
N ASP A 129 -13.03 12.52 0.82
CA ASP A 129 -13.67 12.24 2.12
C ASP A 129 -12.66 12.29 3.27
N ILE A 130 -11.42 11.83 3.03
CA ILE A 130 -10.34 11.92 4.02
C ILE A 130 -9.92 13.39 4.23
N TYR A 131 -9.79 14.17 3.16
CA TYR A 131 -9.41 15.58 3.26
C TYR A 131 -10.47 16.41 3.99
N ASP A 132 -11.75 16.13 3.73
CA ASP A 132 -12.87 16.78 4.39
C ASP A 132 -12.83 16.47 5.89
N ALA A 133 -12.69 15.19 6.27
CA ALA A 133 -12.57 14.81 7.67
C ALA A 133 -11.34 15.41 8.38
N LEU A 134 -10.20 15.52 7.69
CA LEU A 134 -9.03 16.22 8.24
C LEU A 134 -9.30 17.72 8.43
N THR A 135 -10.04 18.33 7.50
CA THR A 135 -10.41 19.76 7.59
C THR A 135 -11.37 20.00 8.75
N ASP A 136 -12.39 19.15 8.91
CA ASP A 136 -13.38 19.25 9.99
C ASP A 136 -12.75 19.09 11.38
N LEU A 137 -11.63 18.37 11.47
CA LEU A 137 -10.83 18.21 12.68
C LEU A 137 -9.77 19.30 12.89
N GLY A 138 -9.66 20.26 11.97
CA GLY A 138 -8.62 21.32 12.02
C GLY A 138 -7.20 20.79 11.77
N LEU A 139 -7.07 19.68 11.04
CA LEU A 139 -5.81 19.02 10.67
C LEU A 139 -5.36 19.44 9.27
N ASP A 140 -5.33 20.76 9.02
CA ASP A 140 -4.98 21.34 7.72
C ASP A 140 -3.53 21.00 7.31
N ASP A 141 -2.61 20.89 8.27
CA ASP A 141 -1.21 20.53 8.03
C ASP A 141 -1.12 19.08 7.54
N GLU A 142 -1.77 18.13 8.23
CA GLU A 142 -1.82 16.73 7.83
C GLU A 142 -2.51 16.56 6.47
N ARG A 143 -3.59 17.30 6.22
CA ARG A 143 -4.26 17.33 4.91
C ARG A 143 -3.31 17.76 3.81
N THR A 144 -2.56 18.84 4.03
CA THR A 144 -1.61 19.39 3.05
C THR A 144 -0.50 18.37 2.76
N ILE A 145 0.09 17.79 3.79
CA ILE A 145 1.14 16.76 3.65
C ILE A 145 0.62 15.52 2.92
N LEU A 146 -0.62 15.09 3.19
CA LEU A 146 -1.23 13.96 2.51
C LEU A 146 -1.45 14.25 1.03
N ARG A 147 -1.94 15.45 0.70
CA ARG A 147 -2.23 15.89 -0.67
C ARG A 147 -0.98 15.98 -1.53
N GLU A 148 0.12 16.51 -0.99
CA GLU A 148 1.42 16.58 -1.69
C GLU A 148 1.99 15.19 -2.02
N LYS A 149 1.76 14.21 -1.14
CA LYS A 149 2.30 12.85 -1.31
C LYS A 149 1.37 11.91 -2.07
N ARG A 150 0.15 12.35 -2.43
CA ARG A 150 -0.88 11.48 -3.03
C ARG A 150 -0.44 10.77 -4.31
N HIS A 151 0.33 11.46 -5.17
CA HIS A 151 0.85 10.89 -6.40
C HIS A 151 1.75 9.65 -6.17
N LYS A 152 2.40 9.55 -4.99
CA LYS A 152 3.24 8.40 -4.61
C LYS A 152 2.42 7.17 -4.23
N PHE A 153 1.12 7.33 -3.98
CA PHE A 153 0.23 6.24 -3.61
C PHE A 153 -0.54 5.66 -4.79
N ILE A 154 -0.46 6.27 -5.98
CA ILE A 154 -1.33 5.91 -7.11
C ILE A 154 -0.60 5.06 -8.17
N ARG A 155 0.71 4.83 -7.99
CA ARG A 155 1.53 3.92 -8.79
C ARG A 155 1.46 2.48 -8.29
#